data_AF-A0AAW2GZP1-F1
#
_entry.id   AF-A0AAW2GZP1-F1
#
_cell.length_a   1.000
_cell.length_b   1.000
_cell.length_c   1.000
_cell.angle_alpha   90.00
_cell.angle_beta   90.00
_cell.angle_gamma   90.00
#
_symmetry.space_group_name_H-M   'P 1'
#
loop_
_entity.id
_entity.type
_entity.pdbx_description
1 polymer ?
#
loop_
_entity_poly.entity_id
_entity_poly.type
_entity_poly.pdbx_seq_one_letter_code
_entity_poly.pdbx_strand_id
1 'polypeptide(L)'
;MATPTNSSGNLIDEFEESFQQCLSILTKDEGAANGGTGASGGLIVDKDEGRAEMEQATMRFIDLARQTEAFFLQKRFLLSALKPELLVKEEINELRLELARKEELIKRHNDKISVWQSMLSDLQGWAQSPAQGPAPSGLPNGNQSGQNPQVGSGGTNASMQQQQQILQHQQQLQQQLQQQQQQQHPQLQQQLQQQMQHPLQQQEEESEIEYEINTINRANEKRDDMEIIWQPYL
;
A
#
# COMPACT_ATOMS: atom_id res chain seq x y z
N MET A 1 22.45 -29.61 -6.47
CA MET A 1 21.22 -29.09 -5.81
C MET A 1 21.23 -29.65 -4.39
N ALA A 2 21.39 -28.79 -3.38
CA ALA A 2 21.32 -29.23 -2.00
C ALA A 2 19.85 -29.26 -1.58
N THR A 3 19.33 -30.47 -1.31
CA THR A 3 18.10 -30.66 -0.57
C THR A 3 18.34 -30.20 0.87
N PRO A 4 17.51 -29.34 1.47
CA PRO A 4 17.58 -29.11 2.91
C PRO A 4 17.09 -30.39 3.58
N THR A 5 18.00 -30.98 4.34
CA THR A 5 17.78 -32.15 5.16
C THR A 5 16.74 -31.83 6.24
N ASN A 6 15.89 -32.82 6.46
CA ASN A 6 14.87 -32.92 7.48
C ASN A 6 15.47 -32.64 8.88
N SER A 7 15.41 -31.40 9.36
CA SER A 7 15.50 -31.08 10.78
C SER A 7 14.09 -31.18 11.35
N SER A 8 13.93 -32.14 12.25
CA SER A 8 12.69 -32.53 12.91
C SER A 8 12.24 -31.51 13.96
N GLY A 9 12.02 -30.27 13.53
CA GLY A 9 11.43 -29.16 14.28
C GLY A 9 10.57 -28.34 13.31
N ASN A 10 9.45 -27.81 13.78
CA ASN A 10 8.64 -26.91 12.96
C ASN A 10 9.46 -25.63 12.72
N LEU A 11 9.66 -25.24 11.47
CA LEU A 11 10.46 -24.06 11.08
C LEU A 11 10.04 -22.79 11.83
N ILE A 12 8.74 -22.66 12.12
CA ILE A 12 8.19 -21.55 12.88
C ILE A 12 8.62 -21.59 14.34
N ASP A 13 8.69 -22.77 14.94
CA ASP A 13 9.14 -22.95 16.33
C ASP A 13 10.63 -22.59 16.44
N GLU A 14 11.46 -23.00 15.46
CA GLU A 14 12.89 -22.62 15.42
C GLU A 14 13.08 -21.11 15.22
N PHE A 15 12.27 -20.49 14.36
CA PHE A 15 12.27 -19.05 14.17
C PHE A 15 11.87 -18.31 15.46
N GLU A 16 10.81 -18.76 16.13
CA GLU A 16 10.36 -18.20 17.41
C GLU A 16 11.44 -18.34 18.50
N GLU A 17 12.07 -19.51 18.60
CA GLU A 17 13.17 -19.76 19.56
C GLU A 17 14.35 -18.81 19.30
N SER A 18 14.76 -18.62 18.04
CA SER A 18 15.85 -17.70 17.70
C SER A 18 15.51 -16.23 18.00
N PHE A 19 14.24 -15.84 17.87
CA PHE A 19 13.76 -14.51 18.26
C PHE A 19 13.81 -14.33 19.78
N GLN A 20 13.34 -15.33 20.53
CA GLN A 20 13.39 -15.33 22.00
C GLN A 20 14.84 -15.29 22.51
N GLN A 21 15.76 -15.98 21.84
CA GLN A 21 17.18 -15.96 22.17
C GLN A 21 17.81 -14.57 21.97
N CYS A 22 17.51 -13.89 20.85
CA CYS A 22 17.91 -12.50 20.63
C CYS A 22 17.37 -11.56 21.73
N LEU A 23 16.09 -11.71 22.09
CA LEU A 23 15.47 -10.92 23.16
C LEU A 23 16.11 -11.21 24.52
N SER A 24 16.40 -12.47 24.84
CA SER A 24 17.01 -12.86 26.11
C SER A 24 18.42 -12.28 26.29
N ILE A 25 19.20 -12.16 25.22
CA ILE A 25 20.53 -11.52 25.26
C ILE A 25 20.40 -10.01 25.52
N LEU A 26 19.39 -9.36 24.91
CA LEU A 26 19.13 -7.92 25.08
C LEU A 26 18.52 -7.55 26.45
N THR A 27 17.83 -8.50 27.09
CA THR A 27 17.08 -8.27 28.34
C THR A 27 17.74 -8.89 29.56
N LYS A 28 18.82 -9.65 29.40
CA LYS A 28 19.68 -10.06 30.50
C LYS A 28 20.27 -8.81 31.15
N ASP A 29 19.77 -8.49 32.34
CA ASP A 29 20.29 -7.44 33.22
C ASP A 29 21.73 -7.78 33.62
N GLU A 30 22.68 -6.92 33.25
CA GLU A 30 24.06 -6.87 33.78
C GLU A 30 24.06 -6.45 35.26
N GLY A 31 23.36 -7.21 36.10
CA GLY A 31 23.07 -6.87 37.49
C GLY A 31 24.03 -7.48 38.50
N ALA A 32 25.36 -7.37 38.33
CA ALA A 32 26.31 -7.75 39.41
C ALA A 32 27.74 -7.19 39.32
N ALA A 33 28.01 -6.06 38.67
CA ALA A 33 29.34 -5.43 38.77
C ALA A 33 29.27 -3.90 38.81
N ASN A 34 28.56 -3.36 39.79
CA ASN A 34 28.83 -2.00 40.24
C ASN A 34 29.89 -2.05 41.33
N GLY A 35 31.04 -1.41 41.12
CA GLY A 35 31.95 -1.09 42.21
C GLY A 35 33.43 -1.09 41.84
N GLY A 36 33.91 0.09 41.47
CA GLY A 36 35.17 0.68 41.98
C GLY A 36 36.44 -0.17 42.05
N THR A 37 37.52 0.46 41.58
CA THR A 37 38.93 0.18 41.87
C THR A 37 39.61 -0.88 41.01
N GLY A 38 40.43 -0.38 40.07
CA GLY A 38 41.84 -0.70 39.97
C GLY A 38 42.27 -2.16 39.96
N ALA A 39 42.86 -2.55 38.83
CA ALA A 39 43.81 -3.64 38.62
C ALA A 39 43.27 -5.01 38.18
N SER A 40 44.10 -5.62 37.34
CA SER A 40 44.09 -7.00 36.80
C SER A 40 43.03 -7.39 35.77
N GLY A 41 43.32 -7.10 34.50
CA GLY A 41 43.73 -8.14 33.53
C GLY A 41 42.75 -9.25 33.09
N GLY A 42 41.46 -9.24 33.46
CA GLY A 42 40.53 -10.34 33.15
C GLY A 42 39.28 -10.02 32.31
N LEU A 43 38.92 -8.75 32.11
CA LEU A 43 37.56 -8.37 31.70
C LEU A 43 37.32 -8.20 30.18
N ILE A 44 38.36 -8.39 29.34
CA ILE A 44 38.25 -8.13 27.89
C ILE A 44 37.59 -9.32 27.18
N VAL A 45 37.73 -10.54 27.72
CA VAL A 45 37.23 -11.78 27.10
C VAL A 45 35.70 -11.90 27.23
N ASP A 46 35.13 -11.58 28.40
CA ASP A 46 33.67 -11.65 28.65
C ASP A 46 32.86 -10.70 27.76
N LYS A 47 33.41 -9.51 27.49
CA LYS A 47 32.76 -8.50 26.63
C LYS A 47 32.80 -8.86 25.15
N ASP A 48 33.87 -9.53 24.71
CA ASP A 48 34.04 -9.98 23.32
C ASP A 48 33.23 -11.26 23.06
N GLU A 49 33.15 -12.15 24.05
CA GLU A 49 32.31 -13.35 24.03
C GLU A 49 30.82 -13.00 24.00
N GLY A 50 30.34 -12.09 24.86
CA GLY A 50 28.95 -11.61 24.80
C GLY A 50 28.59 -10.89 23.50
N ARG A 51 29.55 -10.22 22.86
CA ARG A 51 29.38 -9.65 21.52
C ARG A 51 29.28 -10.74 20.45
N ALA A 52 30.15 -11.75 20.50
CA ALA A 52 30.13 -12.87 19.56
C ALA A 52 28.83 -13.69 19.67
N GLU A 53 28.34 -13.94 20.88
CA GLU A 53 27.05 -14.60 21.13
C GLU A 53 25.87 -13.82 20.53
N MET A 54 25.86 -12.49 20.70
CA MET A 54 24.84 -11.62 20.11
C MET A 54 24.87 -11.65 18.58
N GLU A 55 26.06 -11.55 17.99
CA GLU A 55 26.24 -11.60 16.53
C GLU A 55 25.80 -12.97 15.97
N GLN A 56 26.12 -14.07 16.67
CA GLN A 56 25.69 -15.41 16.29
C GLN A 56 24.17 -15.60 16.39
N ALA A 57 23.55 -15.17 17.49
CA ALA A 57 22.10 -15.24 17.65
C ALA A 57 21.37 -14.42 16.58
N THR A 58 21.89 -13.22 16.28
CA THR A 58 21.36 -12.35 15.23
C THR A 58 21.44 -12.99 13.85
N MET A 59 22.60 -13.56 13.49
CA MET A 59 22.78 -14.26 12.22
C MET A 59 21.82 -15.44 12.08
N ARG A 60 21.70 -16.28 13.12
CA ARG A 60 20.78 -17.41 13.15
C ARG A 60 19.32 -16.96 12.96
N PHE A 61 18.90 -15.89 13.65
CA PHE A 61 17.56 -15.33 13.49
C PHE A 61 17.31 -14.83 12.07
N ILE A 62 18.27 -14.13 11.46
CA ILE A 62 18.15 -13.64 10.08
C ILE A 62 18.01 -14.80 9.08
N ASP A 63 18.80 -15.86 9.25
CA ASP A 63 18.74 -17.03 8.36
C ASP A 63 17.40 -17.75 8.47
N LEU A 64 16.89 -17.93 9.69
CA LEU A 64 15.57 -18.52 9.93
C LEU A 64 14.43 -17.61 9.44
N ALA A 65 14.57 -16.29 9.55
CA ALA A 65 13.61 -15.33 8.99
C ALA A 65 13.51 -15.49 7.47
N ARG A 66 14.66 -15.55 6.79
CA ARG A 66 14.74 -15.76 5.34
C ARG A 66 14.18 -17.11 4.93
N GLN A 67 14.48 -18.17 5.68
CA GLN A 67 13.96 -19.50 5.40
C GLN A 67 12.43 -19.54 5.58
N THR A 68 11.90 -18.86 6.60
CA THR A 68 10.46 -18.73 6.86
C THR A 68 9.77 -17.95 5.74
N GLU A 69 10.34 -16.83 5.31
CA GLU A 69 9.85 -16.06 4.17
C GLU A 69 9.82 -16.92 2.89
N ALA A 70 10.93 -17.58 2.56
CA ALA A 70 11.03 -18.45 1.39
C ALA A 70 10.01 -19.60 1.44
N PHE A 71 9.81 -20.21 2.61
CA PHE A 71 8.80 -21.25 2.81
C PHE A 71 7.39 -20.74 2.49
N PHE A 72 6.99 -19.60 3.05
CA PHE A 72 5.65 -19.07 2.79
C PHE A 72 5.48 -18.56 1.36
N LEU A 73 6.50 -17.96 0.76
CA LEU A 73 6.47 -17.56 -0.65
C LEU A 73 6.30 -18.77 -1.56
N GLN A 74 7.03 -19.86 -1.32
CA GLN A 74 6.88 -21.09 -2.08
C GLN A 74 5.47 -21.69 -1.92
N LYS A 75 4.95 -21.74 -0.69
CA LYS A 75 3.57 -22.21 -0.43
C LYS A 75 2.53 -21.34 -1.13
N ARG A 76 2.70 -20.01 -1.11
CA ARG A 76 1.80 -19.07 -1.79
C ARG A 76 1.83 -19.23 -3.30
N PHE A 77 3.02 -19.34 -3.89
CA PHE A 77 3.19 -19.61 -5.32
C PHE A 77 2.51 -20.92 -5.74
N LEU A 78 2.71 -21.99 -4.94
CA LEU A 78 2.07 -23.28 -5.18
C LEU A 78 0.54 -23.18 -5.08
N LEU A 79 0.01 -22.43 -4.10
CA LEU A 79 -1.43 -22.21 -3.97
C LEU A 79 -2.00 -21.39 -5.14
N SER A 80 -1.29 -20.38 -5.65
CA SER A 80 -1.75 -19.64 -6.83
C SER A 80 -1.83 -20.50 -8.08
N ALA A 81 -0.93 -21.46 -8.24
CA ALA A 81 -0.92 -22.37 -9.39
C ALA A 81 -1.94 -23.51 -9.25
N LEU A 82 -2.04 -24.12 -8.05
CA LEU A 82 -2.83 -25.34 -7.85
C LEU A 82 -4.23 -25.11 -7.31
N LYS A 83 -4.49 -23.98 -6.65
CA LYS A 83 -5.77 -23.67 -5.99
C LYS A 83 -6.16 -22.18 -6.10
N PRO A 84 -6.17 -21.60 -7.32
CA PRO A 84 -6.50 -20.18 -7.50
C PRO A 84 -7.90 -19.80 -6.96
N GLU A 85 -8.84 -20.73 -6.93
CA GLU A 85 -10.19 -20.50 -6.41
C GLU A 85 -10.21 -20.24 -4.90
N LEU A 86 -9.23 -20.76 -4.16
CA LEU A 86 -9.12 -20.47 -2.72
C LEU A 86 -8.72 -19.01 -2.48
N LEU A 87 -7.76 -18.50 -3.26
CA LEU A 87 -7.34 -17.10 -3.17
C LEU A 87 -8.51 -16.16 -3.49
N VAL A 88 -9.22 -16.43 -4.58
CA VAL A 88 -10.39 -15.63 -4.96
C VAL A 88 -11.49 -15.69 -3.89
N LYS A 89 -11.71 -16.84 -3.25
CA LYS A 89 -12.69 -16.97 -2.14
C LYS A 89 -12.29 -16.14 -0.92
N GLU A 90 -11.01 -16.15 -0.56
CA GLU A 90 -10.47 -15.34 0.54
C GLU A 90 -10.65 -13.85 0.25
N GLU A 91 -10.28 -13.39 -0.94
CA GLU A 91 -10.48 -12.00 -1.39
C GLU A 91 -11.96 -11.60 -1.38
N ILE A 92 -12.85 -12.47 -1.87
CA ILE A 92 -14.30 -12.23 -1.80
C ILE A 92 -14.76 -12.08 -0.34
N ASN A 93 -14.20 -12.87 0.58
CA ASN A 93 -14.57 -12.79 1.98
C ASN A 93 -14.09 -11.48 2.63
N GLU A 94 -12.85 -11.07 2.36
CA GLU A 94 -12.31 -9.77 2.78
C GLU A 94 -13.15 -8.60 2.26
N LEU A 95 -13.54 -8.64 0.97
CA LEU A 95 -14.39 -7.63 0.37
C LEU A 95 -15.79 -7.59 1.01
N ARG A 96 -16.35 -8.74 1.37
CA ARG A 96 -17.64 -8.81 2.08
C ARG A 96 -17.56 -8.20 3.47
N LEU A 97 -16.48 -8.49 4.20
CA LEU A 97 -16.25 -7.91 5.53
C LEU A 97 -16.08 -6.40 5.46
N GLU A 98 -15.28 -5.91 4.51
CA GLU A 98 -15.08 -4.48 4.33
C GLU A 98 -16.37 -3.78 3.87
N LEU A 99 -17.16 -4.42 3.01
CA LEU A 99 -18.48 -3.90 2.62
C LEU A 99 -19.40 -3.77 3.84
N ALA A 100 -19.54 -4.82 4.66
CA ALA A 100 -20.36 -4.78 5.87
C ALA A 100 -19.92 -3.67 6.83
N ARG A 101 -18.62 -3.51 7.03
CA ARG A 101 -18.06 -2.43 7.85
C ARG A 101 -18.40 -1.04 7.30
N LYS A 102 -18.36 -0.86 5.97
CA LYS A 102 -18.75 0.40 5.31
C LYS A 102 -20.25 0.66 5.44
N GLU A 103 -21.10 -0.35 5.29
CA GLU A 103 -22.55 -0.24 5.48
C GLU A 103 -22.90 0.22 6.90
N GLU A 104 -22.25 -0.36 7.91
CA GLU A 104 -22.42 0.07 9.31
C GLU A 104 -21.95 1.51 9.52
N LEU A 105 -20.84 1.90 8.90
CA LEU A 105 -20.34 3.27 8.97
C LEU A 105 -21.35 4.26 8.34
N ILE A 106 -21.88 3.95 7.16
CA ILE A 106 -22.89 4.75 6.48
C ILE A 106 -24.14 4.88 7.35
N LYS A 107 -24.62 3.76 7.92
CA LYS A 107 -25.76 3.76 8.83
C LYS A 107 -25.56 4.74 10.00
N ARG A 108 -24.41 4.67 10.68
CA ARG A 108 -24.08 5.61 11.77
C ARG A 108 -24.06 7.08 11.34
N HIS A 109 -23.62 7.37 10.11
CA HIS A 109 -23.66 8.74 9.58
C HIS A 109 -25.09 9.20 9.31
N ASN A 110 -25.92 8.35 8.71
CA ASN A 110 -27.33 8.65 8.48
C ASN A 110 -28.08 8.89 9.79
N ASP A 111 -27.82 8.09 10.83
CA ASP A 111 -28.42 8.30 12.16
C ASP A 111 -28.06 9.69 12.72
N LYS A 112 -26.80 10.11 12.60
CA LYS A 112 -26.37 11.47 12.99
C LYS A 112 -27.05 12.56 12.18
N ILE A 113 -27.18 12.37 10.87
CA ILE A 113 -27.89 13.31 9.98
C ILE A 113 -29.35 13.44 10.43
N SER A 114 -30.03 12.33 10.72
CA SER A 114 -31.42 12.36 11.22
C SER A 114 -31.54 13.10 12.54
N VAL A 115 -30.60 12.92 13.47
CA VAL A 115 -30.55 13.69 14.73
C VAL A 115 -30.39 15.19 14.46
N TRP A 116 -29.45 15.58 13.60
CA TRP A 116 -29.25 16.99 13.26
C TRP A 116 -30.46 17.60 12.55
N GLN A 117 -31.10 16.86 11.64
CA GLN A 117 -32.32 17.29 10.99
C GLN A 117 -33.45 17.53 12.01
N SER A 118 -33.63 16.62 12.98
CA SER A 118 -34.60 16.81 14.07
C SER A 118 -34.31 18.09 14.87
N MET A 119 -33.05 18.30 15.27
CA MET A 119 -32.65 19.50 16.01
C MET A 119 -32.92 20.81 15.23
N LEU A 120 -32.67 20.79 13.91
CA LEU A 120 -32.97 21.92 13.02
C LEU A 120 -34.48 22.17 12.91
N SER A 121 -35.29 21.12 12.79
CA SER A 121 -36.75 21.22 12.77
C SER A 121 -37.31 21.79 14.06
N ASP A 122 -36.81 21.35 15.21
CA ASP A 122 -37.22 21.86 16.53
C ASP A 122 -36.91 23.36 16.68
N LEU A 123 -35.76 23.81 16.16
CA LEU A 123 -35.36 25.22 16.20
C LEU A 123 -36.26 26.10 15.31
N GLN A 124 -36.65 25.61 14.13
CA GLN A 124 -37.60 26.31 13.26
C GLN A 124 -39.03 26.34 13.86
N GLY A 125 -39.43 25.28 14.57
CA GLY A 125 -40.69 25.25 15.32
C GLY A 125 -40.70 26.22 16.51
N TRP A 126 -39.57 26.44 17.16
CA TRP A 126 -39.43 27.43 18.24
C TRP A 126 -39.63 28.87 17.75
N ALA A 127 -39.12 29.20 16.55
CA ALA A 127 -39.33 30.50 15.92
C ALA A 127 -40.79 30.77 15.50
N GLN A 128 -41.65 29.74 15.49
CA GLN A 128 -43.07 29.82 15.12
C GLN A 128 -44.01 29.81 16.34
N SER A 129 -43.50 29.67 17.58
CA SER A 129 -44.35 29.77 18.77
C SER A 129 -44.88 31.20 18.96
N PRO A 130 -46.20 31.42 19.17
CA PRO A 130 -46.79 32.76 19.24
C PRO A 130 -46.46 33.55 20.52
N ALA A 131 -45.56 33.05 21.37
CA ALA A 131 -45.44 33.50 22.76
C ALA A 131 -44.32 34.51 23.04
N GLN A 132 -43.53 34.94 22.06
CA GLN A 132 -42.54 36.01 22.27
C GLN A 132 -42.61 37.05 21.16
N GLY A 133 -43.09 38.24 21.53
CA GLY A 133 -43.11 39.44 20.70
C GLY A 133 -41.69 39.89 20.28
N PRO A 134 -41.60 40.94 19.43
CA PRO A 134 -40.36 41.29 18.77
C PRO A 134 -39.29 41.70 19.79
N ALA A 135 -38.25 40.88 19.93
CA ALA A 135 -37.09 41.21 20.75
C ALA A 135 -36.33 42.40 20.12
N PRO A 136 -35.82 43.34 20.94
CA PRO A 136 -35.25 44.59 20.46
C PRO A 136 -33.87 44.37 19.84
N SER A 137 -33.70 45.00 18.69
CA SER A 137 -32.46 45.15 17.93
C SER A 137 -31.31 45.66 18.78
N GLY A 138 -30.10 45.11 18.61
CA GLY A 138 -28.92 45.68 19.26
C GLY A 138 -27.60 44.98 19.03
N LEU A 139 -27.22 44.66 17.78
CA LEU A 139 -25.81 44.48 17.34
C LEU A 139 -25.70 45.01 15.89
N PRO A 140 -24.63 45.76 15.53
CA PRO A 140 -24.58 46.51 14.28
C PRO A 140 -24.17 45.60 13.12
N ASN A 141 -25.13 45.26 12.27
CA ASN A 141 -24.86 44.77 10.92
C ASN A 141 -24.67 46.00 10.01
N GLY A 142 -23.48 46.13 9.44
CA GLY A 142 -23.15 47.21 8.52
C GLY A 142 -24.04 47.20 7.28
N ASN A 143 -24.60 48.38 7.01
CA ASN A 143 -25.22 48.85 5.77
C ASN A 143 -26.59 48.29 5.36
N GLN A 144 -27.62 48.91 5.95
CA GLN A 144 -28.74 49.60 5.28
C GLN A 144 -28.39 50.09 3.85
N SER A 145 -29.27 50.26 2.87
CA SER A 145 -30.73 50.36 2.73
C SER A 145 -30.93 50.49 1.20
N GLY A 146 -31.94 49.89 0.58
CA GLY A 146 -33.20 50.58 0.35
C GLY A 146 -33.24 51.31 -1.00
N GLN A 147 -34.20 50.87 -1.83
CA GLN A 147 -34.92 51.65 -2.84
C GLN A 147 -34.21 51.99 -4.17
N ASN A 148 -34.87 51.51 -5.21
CA ASN A 148 -34.93 52.09 -6.54
C ASN A 148 -35.12 53.63 -6.48
N PRO A 149 -34.35 54.38 -7.29
CA PRO A 149 -34.95 55.47 -8.03
C PRO A 149 -34.61 55.33 -9.53
N GLN A 150 -35.64 55.11 -10.33
CA GLN A 150 -35.59 55.43 -11.75
C GLN A 150 -35.61 56.95 -11.88
N VAL A 151 -34.47 57.61 -12.13
CA VAL A 151 -34.33 58.76 -13.05
C VAL A 151 -32.85 59.02 -13.33
N GLY A 152 -32.45 59.24 -14.59
CA GLY A 152 -31.24 60.02 -14.91
C GLY A 152 -30.28 59.43 -15.94
N SER A 153 -30.60 59.61 -17.23
CA SER A 153 -29.72 60.05 -18.32
C SER A 153 -28.20 59.75 -18.28
N GLY A 154 -27.72 59.00 -19.29
CA GLY A 154 -26.46 59.30 -19.97
C GLY A 154 -25.36 58.23 -19.90
N GLY A 155 -24.94 57.69 -21.06
CA GLY A 155 -23.62 57.05 -21.22
C GLY A 155 -23.56 55.75 -22.03
N THR A 156 -23.80 55.81 -23.34
CA THR A 156 -23.84 54.70 -24.31
C THR A 156 -22.48 54.07 -24.69
N ASN A 157 -21.57 53.73 -23.77
CA ASN A 157 -20.25 53.17 -24.17
C ASN A 157 -19.73 51.93 -23.42
N ALA A 158 -20.50 51.30 -22.53
CA ALA A 158 -20.01 50.17 -21.74
C ALA A 158 -20.09 48.79 -22.44
N SER A 159 -20.83 48.64 -23.54
CA SER A 159 -21.08 47.31 -24.16
C SER A 159 -19.96 46.82 -25.08
N MET A 160 -19.26 47.72 -25.78
CA MET A 160 -18.24 47.33 -26.77
C MET A 160 -16.98 46.76 -26.10
N GLN A 161 -16.59 47.34 -24.96
CA GLN A 161 -15.42 46.88 -24.21
C GLN A 161 -15.65 45.50 -23.57
N GLN A 162 -16.89 45.20 -23.17
CA GLN A 162 -17.28 43.89 -22.66
C GLN A 162 -17.30 42.82 -23.78
N GLN A 163 -17.75 43.17 -24.99
CA GLN A 163 -17.76 42.23 -26.11
C GLN A 163 -16.35 41.87 -26.60
N GLN A 164 -15.41 42.82 -26.57
CA GLN A 164 -14.02 42.55 -26.95
C GLN A 164 -13.30 41.64 -25.94
N GLN A 165 -13.63 41.76 -24.66
CA GLN A 165 -13.08 40.90 -23.60
C GLN A 165 -13.59 39.45 -23.70
N ILE A 166 -14.86 39.26 -24.04
CA ILE A 166 -15.45 37.91 -24.26
C ILE A 166 -14.81 37.22 -25.47
N LEU A 167 -14.52 37.94 -26.55
CA LEU A 167 -13.90 37.35 -27.74
C LEU A 167 -12.47 36.88 -27.45
N GLN A 168 -11.70 37.67 -26.70
CA GLN A 168 -10.35 37.30 -26.27
C GLN A 168 -10.37 36.09 -25.33
N HIS A 169 -11.32 36.04 -24.40
CA HIS A 169 -11.49 34.89 -23.51
C HIS A 169 -11.86 33.61 -24.28
N GLN A 170 -12.74 33.70 -25.28
CA GLN A 170 -13.13 32.55 -26.10
C GLN A 170 -11.91 32.00 -26.89
N GLN A 171 -11.07 32.88 -27.43
CA GLN A 171 -9.87 32.46 -28.18
C GLN A 171 -8.85 31.77 -27.26
N GLN A 172 -8.69 32.25 -26.03
CA GLN A 172 -7.81 31.61 -25.04
C GLN A 172 -8.31 30.22 -24.64
N LEU A 173 -9.63 30.04 -24.51
CA LEU A 173 -10.23 28.74 -24.19
C LEU A 173 -9.99 27.71 -25.31
N GLN A 174 -10.12 28.14 -26.57
CA GLN A 174 -9.86 27.27 -27.72
C GLN A 174 -8.39 26.84 -27.79
N GLN A 175 -7.46 27.74 -27.45
CA GLN A 175 -6.03 27.41 -27.40
C GLN A 175 -5.69 26.43 -26.26
N GLN A 176 -6.36 26.55 -25.11
CA GLN A 176 -6.19 25.62 -24.00
C GLN A 176 -6.69 24.21 -24.36
N LEU A 177 -7.83 24.11 -25.07
CA LEU A 177 -8.36 22.82 -25.52
C LEU A 177 -7.41 22.12 -26.51
N GLN A 178 -6.82 22.88 -27.43
CA GLN A 178 -5.88 22.34 -28.41
C GLN A 178 -4.58 21.84 -27.74
N GLN A 179 -4.11 22.53 -26.70
CA GLN A 179 -2.95 22.08 -25.92
C GLN A 179 -3.25 20.79 -25.14
N GLN A 180 -4.46 20.67 -24.58
CA GLN A 180 -4.87 19.46 -23.86
C GLN A 180 -4.93 18.23 -24.79
N GLN A 181 -5.45 18.40 -26.01
CA GLN A 181 -5.53 17.30 -26.97
C GLN A 181 -4.14 16.86 -27.47
N GLN A 182 -3.21 17.80 -27.65
CA GLN A 182 -1.85 17.48 -28.09
C GLN A 182 -1.06 16.70 -27.03
N GLN A 183 -1.38 16.85 -25.74
CA GLN A 183 -0.71 16.11 -24.68
C GLN A 183 -1.25 14.68 -24.50
N GLN A 184 -2.54 14.44 -24.73
CA GLN A 184 -3.13 13.08 -24.59
C GLN A 184 -2.75 12.13 -25.73
N HIS A 185 -2.64 12.63 -26.96
CA HIS A 185 -2.41 11.78 -28.13
C HIS A 185 -1.11 10.95 -28.09
N PRO A 186 0.06 11.50 -27.69
CA PRO A 186 1.29 10.71 -27.61
C PRO A 186 1.25 9.68 -26.47
N GLN A 187 0.56 9.97 -25.36
CA GLN A 187 0.49 9.07 -24.21
C GLN A 187 -0.32 7.80 -24.53
N LEU A 188 -1.44 7.96 -25.24
CA LEU A 188 -2.24 6.83 -25.69
C LEU A 188 -1.49 5.96 -26.71
N GLN A 189 -0.77 6.60 -27.64
CA GLN A 189 0.02 5.88 -28.65
C GLN A 189 1.18 5.09 -28.00
N GLN A 190 1.83 5.65 -26.98
CA GLN A 190 2.87 4.96 -26.23
C GLN A 190 2.33 3.75 -25.45
N GLN A 191 1.12 3.87 -24.88
CA GLN A 191 0.48 2.76 -24.18
C GLN A 191 0.14 1.60 -25.11
N LEU A 192 -0.37 1.89 -26.32
CA LEU A 192 -0.64 0.85 -27.33
C LEU A 192 0.65 0.11 -27.75
N GLN A 193 1.75 0.85 -27.88
CA GLN A 193 3.04 0.27 -28.28
C GLN A 193 3.66 -0.60 -27.18
N GLN A 194 3.47 -0.24 -25.90
CA GLN A 194 3.88 -1.11 -24.78
C GLN A 194 3.04 -2.38 -24.69
N GLN A 195 1.72 -2.29 -24.91
CA GLN A 195 0.84 -3.46 -24.84
C GLN A 195 1.17 -4.51 -25.93
N MET A 196 1.66 -4.08 -27.08
CA MET A 196 2.09 -4.98 -28.15
C MET A 196 3.49 -5.59 -27.94
N GLN A 197 4.41 -4.90 -27.26
CA GLN A 197 5.76 -5.44 -27.01
C GLN A 197 5.79 -6.48 -25.89
N HIS A 198 4.95 -6.31 -24.87
CA HIS A 198 4.98 -7.17 -23.68
C HIS A 198 4.78 -8.68 -23.97
N PRO A 199 3.85 -9.11 -24.84
CA PRO A 199 3.65 -10.53 -25.14
C PRO A 199 4.79 -11.13 -25.96
N LEU A 200 5.38 -10.35 -26.87
CA LEU A 200 6.47 -10.79 -27.74
C LEU A 200 7.74 -11.08 -26.93
N GLN A 201 8.04 -10.20 -25.98
CA GLN A 201 9.22 -10.33 -25.13
C GLN A 201 9.10 -11.52 -24.16
N GLN A 202 7.89 -11.75 -23.64
CA GLN A 202 7.59 -12.89 -22.77
C GLN A 202 7.66 -14.22 -23.52
N GLN A 203 7.26 -14.24 -24.80
CA GLN A 203 7.35 -15.43 -25.64
C GLN A 203 8.79 -15.75 -26.05
N GLU A 204 9.64 -14.76 -26.29
CA GLU A 204 11.07 -14.97 -26.52
C GLU A 204 11.74 -15.54 -25.26
N GLU A 205 11.47 -14.98 -24.08
CA GLU A 205 12.04 -15.43 -22.81
C GLU A 205 11.57 -16.86 -22.44
N GLU A 206 10.28 -17.19 -22.67
CA GLU A 206 9.77 -18.55 -22.52
C GLU A 206 10.44 -19.54 -23.48
N SER A 207 10.69 -19.14 -24.74
CA SER A 207 11.36 -20.00 -25.72
C SER A 207 12.83 -20.24 -25.39
N GLU A 208 13.50 -19.26 -24.78
CA GLU A 208 14.89 -19.36 -24.35
C GLU A 208 15.03 -20.29 -23.14
N ILE A 209 14.11 -20.16 -22.17
CA ILE A 209 14.03 -21.05 -21.01
C ILE A 209 13.74 -22.49 -21.46
N GLU A 210 12.81 -22.69 -22.40
CA GLU A 210 12.47 -24.02 -22.90
C GLU A 210 13.65 -24.68 -23.65
N TYR A 211 14.42 -23.89 -24.41
CA TYR A 211 15.65 -24.35 -25.06
C TYR A 211 16.72 -24.77 -24.03
N GLU A 212 16.87 -24.00 -22.95
CA GLU A 212 17.83 -24.29 -21.88
C GLU A 212 17.48 -25.58 -21.13
N ILE A 213 16.20 -25.76 -20.78
CA ILE A 213 15.68 -26.98 -20.14
C ILE A 213 15.92 -28.21 -21.03
N ASN A 214 15.59 -28.11 -22.33
CA ASN A 214 15.81 -29.21 -23.28
C ASN A 214 17.30 -29.56 -23.43
N THR A 215 18.18 -28.56 -23.39
CA THR A 215 19.63 -28.76 -23.45
C THR A 215 20.14 -29.49 -22.21
N ILE A 216 19.66 -29.12 -21.02
CA ILE A 216 20.01 -29.77 -19.75
C ILE A 216 19.50 -31.21 -19.71
N ASN A 217 18.27 -31.46 -20.12
CA ASN A 217 17.69 -32.81 -20.15
C ASN A 217 18.49 -33.73 -21.07
N ARG A 218 18.88 -33.26 -22.26
CA ARG A 218 19.73 -34.02 -23.20
C ARG A 218 21.13 -34.28 -22.66
N ALA A 219 21.67 -33.39 -21.83
CA ALA A 219 22.97 -33.58 -21.18
C ALA A 219 22.89 -34.62 -20.04
N ASN A 220 21.77 -34.66 -19.31
CA ASN A 220 21.53 -35.65 -18.26
C ASN A 220 21.30 -37.06 -18.84
N GLU A 221 20.52 -37.18 -19.92
CA GLU A 221 20.29 -38.47 -20.59
C GLU A 221 21.59 -39.12 -21.09
N LYS A 222 22.52 -38.33 -21.63
CA LYS A 222 23.86 -38.79 -22.01
C LYS A 222 24.74 -39.18 -20.82
N ARG A 223 24.50 -38.61 -19.64
CA ARG A 223 25.23 -38.95 -18.41
C ARG A 223 24.73 -40.28 -17.85
N ASP A 224 23.41 -40.49 -17.87
CA ASP A 224 22.78 -41.75 -17.45
C ASP A 224 23.19 -42.91 -18.38
N ASP A 225 23.27 -42.67 -19.70
CA ASP A 225 23.79 -43.65 -20.67
C ASP A 225 25.26 -44.03 -20.43
N MET A 226 26.10 -43.08 -19.97
CA MET A 226 27.49 -43.38 -19.59
C MET A 226 27.60 -44.14 -18.26
N GLU A 227 26.66 -43.93 -17.35
CA GLU A 227 26.63 -44.60 -16.04
C GLU A 227 26.14 -46.05 -16.15
N ILE A 228 25.27 -46.36 -17.13
CA ILE A 228 24.84 -47.73 -17.47
C ILE A 228 26.00 -48.57 -18.03
N ILE A 229 26.98 -47.96 -18.69
CA ILE A 229 28.14 -48.67 -19.27
C ILE A 229 29.20 -49.04 -18.20
N TRP A 230 29.14 -48.47 -16.99
CA TRP A 230 30.19 -48.62 -15.95
C TRP A 230 29.74 -49.25 -14.62
N GLN A 231 28.62 -49.99 -14.58
CA GLN A 231 28.25 -50.84 -13.43
C GLN A 231 28.51 -52.34 -13.74
N PRO A 232 28.98 -53.14 -12.77
CA PRO A 232 30.24 -53.89 -12.89
C PRO A 232 30.08 -55.40 -13.19
N TYR A 233 31.16 -56.02 -13.69
CA TYR A 233 31.39 -57.47 -13.54
C TYR A 233 31.49 -57.81 -12.03
N LEU A 234 30.34 -58.15 -11.45
CA LEU A 234 30.17 -59.15 -10.40
C LEU A 234 29.61 -60.41 -11.06
#